data_AF-A0A6A2EYF7-F1
#
_entry.id   AF-A0A6A2EYF7-F1
#
_cell.length_a   1.000
_cell.length_b   1.000
_cell.length_c   1.000
_cell.angle_alpha   90.00
_cell.angle_beta   90.00
_cell.angle_gamma   90.00
#
_symmetry.space_group_name_H-M   'P 1'
#
loop_
_entity.id
_entity.type
_entity.pdbx_description
1 polymer ?
#
loop_
_entity_poly.entity_id
_entity_poly.type
_entity_poly.pdbx_seq_one_letter_code
_entity_poly.pdbx_strand_id
1 'polypeptide(L)'
;MKKVLLLMLLTVPYAANAQNKYPDYTIGDLEIKIPASLPGIKPDAINNGFISYTLKGQLFASGQNNIIQETSAGFSGKSDKATPYQTLTELVSVVRKSDWKAMKKLYVKSSAKELDNLIPEDKRADYFNSLNENKEVKVIGCFEYRNGVLVLIENPDKSVNTAFFVKDGKKYMMQRLVDSSAMVWNLALYFRFRPQPVKPAELVSKLDSVSIDAEQKLVFNTKPGNWVLLFKDQASSPVIIRVQDGDAETDFNPSPGVVEVRLGKRNLSGTKQYTISASESNYPVYMVSDELLQNATKVSFKVY
;
A
#
# COMPACT_ATOMS: atom_id res chain seq x y z
N MET A 1 -8.71 42.54 -62.92
CA MET A 1 -9.31 41.44 -62.14
C MET A 1 -8.36 41.06 -61.00
N LYS A 2 -8.88 40.99 -59.79
CA LYS A 2 -8.15 40.93 -58.51
C LYS A 2 -7.40 39.59 -58.34
N LYS A 3 -6.10 39.66 -58.01
CA LYS A 3 -5.35 38.54 -57.42
C LYS A 3 -5.79 38.40 -55.96
N VAL A 4 -6.50 37.33 -55.63
CA VAL A 4 -6.79 36.96 -54.24
C VAL A 4 -5.60 36.14 -53.73
N LEU A 5 -4.74 36.79 -52.94
CA LEU A 5 -3.70 36.12 -52.16
C LEU A 5 -4.39 35.55 -50.91
N LEU A 6 -4.77 34.28 -50.96
CA LEU A 6 -5.28 33.56 -49.79
C LEU A 6 -4.10 33.23 -48.88
N LEU A 7 -3.87 34.08 -47.90
CA LEU A 7 -2.93 33.83 -46.81
C LEU A 7 -3.52 32.73 -45.93
N MET A 8 -3.28 31.45 -46.27
CA MET A 8 -3.49 30.36 -45.33
C MET A 8 -2.45 30.52 -44.21
N LEU A 9 -2.88 31.13 -43.10
CA LEU A 9 -2.27 30.89 -41.80
C LEU A 9 -2.42 29.39 -41.51
N LEU A 10 -1.41 28.62 -41.89
CA LEU A 10 -1.13 27.33 -41.31
C LEU A 10 -0.92 27.56 -39.82
N THR A 11 -2.00 27.45 -39.04
CA THR A 11 -1.89 27.14 -37.63
C THR A 11 -1.30 25.73 -37.58
N VAL A 12 0.02 25.67 -37.63
CA VAL A 12 0.76 24.50 -37.17
C VAL A 12 0.22 24.26 -35.77
N PRO A 13 -0.42 23.10 -35.46
CA PRO A 13 -0.69 22.77 -34.09
C PRO A 13 0.68 22.74 -33.44
N TYR A 14 1.00 23.78 -32.67
CA TYR A 14 2.03 23.69 -31.65
C TYR A 14 1.60 22.47 -30.84
N ALA A 15 2.28 21.34 -31.05
CA ALA A 15 2.37 20.33 -30.03
C ALA A 15 2.88 21.12 -28.82
N ALA A 16 1.97 21.45 -27.90
CA ALA A 16 2.35 22.01 -26.64
C ALA A 16 3.43 21.06 -26.13
N ASN A 17 4.68 21.53 -26.06
CA ASN A 17 5.76 20.77 -25.46
C ASN A 17 5.29 20.50 -24.04
N ALA A 18 4.69 19.34 -23.82
CA ALA A 18 4.18 18.97 -22.53
C ALA A 18 5.41 18.96 -21.62
N GLN A 19 5.48 19.95 -20.75
CA GLN A 19 6.61 20.08 -19.85
C GLN A 19 6.60 18.86 -18.94
N ASN A 20 7.75 18.20 -18.85
CA ASN A 20 7.91 17.11 -17.89
C ASN A 20 7.60 17.62 -16.49
N LYS A 21 6.67 16.95 -15.81
CA LYS A 21 6.26 17.23 -14.44
C LYS A 21 6.70 16.07 -13.56
N TYR A 22 7.25 16.43 -12.41
CA TYR A 22 7.71 15.49 -11.40
C TYR A 22 7.16 15.93 -10.05
N PRO A 23 6.99 15.00 -9.09
CA PRO A 23 6.80 15.38 -7.70
C PRO A 23 7.97 16.26 -7.22
N ASP A 24 7.66 17.25 -6.38
CA ASP A 24 8.69 18.09 -5.77
C ASP A 24 9.61 17.25 -4.90
N TYR A 25 10.93 17.47 -5.03
CA TYR A 25 11.94 16.77 -4.26
C TYR A 25 12.63 17.72 -3.30
N THR A 26 12.27 17.58 -2.03
CA THR A 26 12.79 18.35 -0.90
C THR A 26 13.07 17.40 0.25
N ILE A 27 14.13 17.62 1.01
CA ILE A 27 14.49 16.77 2.15
C ILE A 27 14.49 17.65 3.39
N GLY A 28 13.75 17.24 4.41
CA GLY A 28 13.71 17.88 5.72
C GLY A 28 13.72 16.84 6.84
N ASP A 29 13.78 17.30 8.08
CA ASP A 29 13.71 16.42 9.24
C ASP A 29 12.27 15.93 9.46
N LEU A 30 12.12 14.63 9.72
CA LEU A 30 10.85 13.95 9.94
C LEU A 30 10.94 13.06 11.17
N GLU A 31 9.88 13.06 11.96
CA GLU A 31 9.66 12.07 13.02
C GLU A 31 8.49 11.16 12.61
N ILE A 32 8.74 9.85 12.56
CA ILE A 32 7.72 8.84 12.28
C ILE A 32 7.58 7.93 13.48
N LYS A 33 6.37 7.87 14.04
CA LYS A 33 6.03 6.97 15.15
C LYS A 33 5.17 5.84 14.61
N ILE A 34 5.67 4.63 14.75
CA ILE A 34 4.99 3.41 14.31
C ILE A 34 4.51 2.66 15.55
N PRO A 35 3.22 2.31 15.67
CA PRO A 35 2.74 1.48 16.77
C PRO A 35 3.52 0.16 16.82
N ALA A 36 4.10 -0.16 17.98
CA ALA A 36 4.81 -1.44 18.18
C ALA A 36 3.86 -2.64 18.18
N SER A 37 2.57 -2.38 18.40
CA SER A 37 1.46 -3.32 18.24
C SER A 37 1.13 -3.64 16.79
N LEU A 38 1.71 -2.93 15.80
CA LEU A 38 1.43 -3.20 14.39
C LEU A 38 1.89 -4.63 14.05
N PRO A 39 0.97 -5.52 13.65
CA PRO A 39 1.33 -6.91 13.38
C PRO A 39 2.37 -7.04 12.27
N GLY A 40 3.31 -7.97 12.45
CA GLY A 40 4.36 -8.23 11.47
C GLY A 40 5.50 -7.22 11.50
N ILE A 41 5.48 -6.22 12.39
CA ILE A 41 6.61 -5.32 12.60
C ILE A 41 7.84 -6.13 13.05
N LYS A 42 9.01 -5.76 12.53
CA LYS A 42 10.28 -6.34 12.98
C LYS A 42 10.69 -5.71 14.32
N PRO A 43 11.31 -6.49 15.23
CA PRO A 43 11.82 -5.97 16.49
C PRO A 43 12.74 -4.76 16.30
N ASP A 44 12.50 -3.72 17.09
CA ASP A 44 13.32 -2.51 17.16
C ASP A 44 13.12 -1.84 18.54
N ALA A 45 13.78 -0.71 18.80
CA ALA A 45 13.63 0.04 20.05
C ALA A 45 12.20 0.58 20.22
N ILE A 46 11.52 0.11 21.27
CA ILE A 46 10.15 0.52 21.62
C ILE A 46 10.19 1.49 22.80
N ASN A 47 9.51 2.62 22.66
CA ASN A 47 9.28 3.59 23.72
C ASN A 47 7.79 3.97 23.74
N ASN A 48 7.15 3.85 24.91
CA ASN A 48 5.71 4.13 25.10
C ASN A 48 4.78 3.45 24.08
N GLY A 49 5.10 2.21 23.69
CA GLY A 49 4.32 1.45 22.71
C GLY A 49 4.57 1.82 21.25
N PHE A 50 5.57 2.66 20.95
CA PHE A 50 5.92 3.05 19.58
C PHE A 50 7.39 2.75 19.27
N ILE A 51 7.66 2.40 18.02
CA ILE A 51 8.98 2.48 17.40
C ILE A 51 9.07 3.85 16.74
N SER A 52 10.06 4.65 17.13
CA SER A 52 10.23 6.03 16.64
C SER A 52 11.45 6.15 15.75
N TYR A 53 11.27 6.67 14.54
CA TYR A 53 12.36 6.98 13.63
C TYR A 53 12.47 8.48 13.41
N THR A 54 13.66 9.02 13.63
CA THR A 54 14.03 10.36 13.19
C THR A 54 14.80 10.23 11.88
N LEU A 55 14.23 10.76 10.80
CA LEU A 55 14.71 10.57 9.43
C LEU A 55 14.89 11.92 8.75
N LYS A 56 15.74 11.95 7.73
CA LYS A 56 15.73 13.01 6.72
C LYS A 56 14.96 12.54 5.51
N GLY A 57 13.92 13.27 5.11
CA GLY A 57 13.06 12.85 4.01
C GLY A 57 11.94 13.82 3.69
N GLN A 58 10.95 13.30 2.96
CA GLN A 58 9.71 13.98 2.62
C GLN A 58 8.58 12.97 2.57
N LEU A 59 7.41 13.37 3.06
CA LEU A 59 6.15 12.66 2.90
C LEU A 59 5.20 13.54 2.10
N PHE A 60 4.43 12.94 1.20
CA PHE A 60 3.38 13.65 0.48
C PHE A 60 2.07 13.57 1.26
N ALA A 61 1.45 14.74 1.47
CA ALA A 61 0.11 14.83 2.02
C ALA A 61 -0.94 14.35 1.00
N SER A 62 -2.12 13.97 1.50
CA SER A 62 -3.26 13.64 0.63
C SER A 62 -3.62 14.84 -0.26
N GLY A 63 -3.76 14.63 -1.57
CA GLY A 63 -4.10 15.67 -2.54
C GLY A 63 -2.91 16.45 -3.12
N GLN A 64 -1.67 16.19 -2.67
CA GLN A 64 -0.48 16.72 -3.34
C GLN A 64 -0.18 15.97 -4.65
N ASN A 65 0.52 16.63 -5.58
CA ASN A 65 0.97 16.01 -6.82
C ASN A 65 2.11 15.02 -6.55
N ASN A 66 1.74 13.80 -6.18
CA ASN A 66 2.67 12.70 -5.87
C ASN A 66 2.54 11.53 -6.85
N ILE A 67 1.85 11.75 -7.98
CA ILE A 67 1.67 10.76 -9.02
C ILE A 67 2.79 10.92 -10.05
N ILE A 68 3.37 9.80 -10.47
CA ILE A 68 4.38 9.79 -11.52
C ILE A 68 3.72 10.04 -12.88
N GLN A 69 4.18 11.07 -13.60
CA GLN A 69 3.67 11.41 -14.92
C GLN A 69 3.99 10.31 -15.95
N GLU A 70 2.98 9.81 -16.65
CA GLU A 70 3.17 8.87 -17.76
C GLU A 70 3.41 9.58 -19.10
N THR A 71 3.88 8.84 -20.12
CA THR A 71 4.05 9.38 -21.48
C THR A 71 2.73 9.79 -22.11
N SER A 72 1.65 9.07 -21.81
CA SER A 72 0.27 9.41 -22.18
C SER A 72 -0.17 10.76 -21.60
N ALA A 73 0.37 11.14 -20.45
CA ALA A 73 0.14 12.42 -19.78
C ALA A 73 1.17 13.51 -20.16
N GLY A 74 1.97 13.28 -21.22
CA GLY A 74 2.88 14.28 -21.78
C GLY A 74 4.33 14.20 -21.27
N PHE A 75 4.74 13.16 -20.56
CA PHE A 75 6.16 12.95 -20.26
C PHE A 75 6.95 12.62 -21.54
N SER A 76 8.08 13.28 -21.77
CA SER A 76 8.91 13.11 -22.98
C SER A 76 9.62 11.75 -23.09
N GLY A 77 9.56 10.92 -22.04
CA GLY A 77 10.24 9.62 -21.97
C GLY A 77 11.69 9.69 -21.48
N LYS A 78 12.24 10.89 -21.23
CA LYS A 78 13.59 11.08 -20.69
C LYS A 78 13.65 12.21 -19.68
N SER A 79 14.58 12.10 -18.74
CA SER A 79 14.92 13.14 -17.77
C SER A 79 16.44 13.34 -17.65
N ASP A 80 16.83 14.43 -17.00
CA ASP A 80 18.22 14.68 -16.57
C ASP A 80 18.63 13.82 -15.38
N LYS A 81 17.66 13.20 -14.68
CA LYS A 81 17.86 12.32 -13.51
C LYS A 81 18.50 13.05 -12.32
N ALA A 82 18.24 14.36 -12.19
CA ALA A 82 18.72 15.18 -11.09
C ALA A 82 18.05 14.84 -9.74
N THR A 83 16.87 14.20 -9.76
CA THR A 83 16.17 13.72 -8.55
C THR A 83 15.79 12.24 -8.67
N PRO A 84 15.57 11.52 -7.55
CA PRO A 84 15.05 10.15 -7.57
C PRO A 84 13.74 10.01 -8.35
N TYR A 85 12.85 11.00 -8.23
CA TYR A 85 11.53 10.98 -8.88
C TYR A 85 11.63 11.07 -10.40
N GLN A 86 12.59 11.84 -10.93
CA GLN A 86 12.82 11.90 -12.37
C GLN A 86 13.29 10.55 -12.94
N THR A 87 14.19 9.87 -12.24
CA THR A 87 14.63 8.51 -12.62
C THR A 87 13.49 7.51 -12.50
N LEU A 88 12.64 7.63 -11.47
CA LEU A 88 11.44 6.81 -11.32
C LEU A 88 10.44 7.04 -12.46
N THR A 89 10.22 8.28 -12.88
CA THR A 89 9.36 8.62 -14.03
C THR A 89 9.87 8.00 -15.32
N GLU A 90 11.19 8.06 -15.57
CA GLU A 90 11.80 7.40 -16.72
C GLU A 90 11.65 5.88 -16.65
N LEU A 91 11.80 5.29 -15.47
CA LEU A 91 11.63 3.85 -15.25
C LEU A 91 10.21 3.39 -15.55
N VAL A 92 9.21 4.08 -15.02
CA VAL A 92 7.79 3.76 -15.27
C VAL A 92 7.51 3.82 -16.78
N SER A 93 7.98 4.86 -17.48
CA SER A 93 7.82 4.95 -18.93
C SER A 93 8.48 3.79 -19.69
N VAL A 94 9.64 3.33 -19.25
CA VAL A 94 10.38 2.24 -19.89
C VAL A 94 9.70 0.89 -19.64
N VAL A 95 9.18 0.67 -18.43
CA VAL A 95 8.41 -0.53 -18.05
C VAL A 95 7.14 -0.65 -18.89
N ARG A 96 6.43 0.47 -19.12
CA ARG A 96 5.23 0.52 -19.99
C ARG A 96 5.52 0.16 -21.45
N LYS A 97 6.77 0.36 -21.89
CA LYS A 97 7.25 0.01 -23.24
C LYS A 97 7.89 -1.37 -23.29
N SER A 98 7.99 -2.07 -22.15
CA SER A 98 8.66 -3.36 -22.01
C SER A 98 10.10 -3.37 -22.54
N ASP A 99 10.83 -2.24 -22.41
CA ASP A 99 12.18 -2.10 -22.96
C ASP A 99 13.24 -2.46 -21.89
N TRP A 100 13.64 -3.75 -21.88
CA TRP A 100 14.66 -4.27 -20.96
C TRP A 100 16.00 -3.52 -21.04
N LYS A 101 16.43 -3.16 -22.25
CA LYS A 101 17.74 -2.53 -22.48
C LYS A 101 17.74 -1.09 -21.96
N ALA A 102 16.66 -0.35 -22.17
CA ALA A 102 16.49 0.96 -21.57
C ALA A 102 16.36 0.87 -20.04
N MET A 103 15.67 -0.15 -19.53
CA MET A 103 15.45 -0.31 -18.09
C MET A 103 16.79 -0.44 -17.37
N LYS A 104 17.67 -1.32 -17.86
CA LYS A 104 19.01 -1.52 -17.30
C LYS A 104 19.87 -0.26 -17.27
N LYS A 105 19.67 0.68 -18.19
CA LYS A 105 20.41 1.96 -18.22
C LYS A 105 19.99 2.91 -17.10
N LEU A 106 18.91 2.62 -16.38
CA LEU A 106 18.47 3.38 -15.22
C LEU A 106 19.03 2.84 -13.91
N TYR A 107 19.73 1.71 -13.96
CA TYR A 107 20.38 1.09 -12.80
C TYR A 107 21.86 1.41 -12.77
N VAL A 108 22.44 1.43 -11.57
CA VAL A 108 23.89 1.39 -11.41
C VAL A 108 24.44 0.09 -12.04
N LYS A 109 25.68 0.15 -12.54
CA LYS A 109 26.29 -0.93 -13.32
C LYS A 109 26.26 -2.29 -12.62
N SER A 110 26.50 -2.33 -11.30
CA SER A 110 26.45 -3.56 -10.51
C SER A 110 25.05 -4.17 -10.49
N SER A 111 24.03 -3.38 -10.15
CA SER A 111 22.63 -3.83 -10.11
C SER A 111 22.07 -4.18 -11.49
N ALA A 112 22.50 -3.50 -12.55
CA ALA A 112 22.09 -3.82 -13.91
C ALA A 112 22.50 -5.24 -14.35
N LYS A 113 23.66 -5.73 -13.86
CA LYS A 113 24.12 -7.10 -14.11
C LYS A 113 23.32 -8.11 -13.30
N GLU A 114 22.98 -7.79 -12.05
CA GLU A 114 22.18 -8.65 -11.19
C GLU A 114 20.75 -8.84 -11.70
N LEU A 115 20.16 -7.82 -12.33
CA LEU A 115 18.83 -7.92 -12.95
C LEU A 115 18.76 -9.03 -13.99
N ASP A 116 19.79 -9.21 -14.83
CA ASP A 116 19.80 -10.28 -15.83
C ASP A 116 19.82 -11.67 -15.18
N ASN A 117 20.45 -11.80 -14.01
CA ASN A 117 20.52 -13.06 -13.28
C ASN A 117 19.19 -13.37 -12.55
N LEU A 118 18.51 -12.33 -12.05
CA LEU A 118 17.25 -12.47 -11.33
C LEU A 118 16.07 -12.68 -12.28
N ILE A 119 16.14 -12.11 -13.49
CA ILE A 119 15.06 -12.14 -14.48
C ILE A 119 15.64 -12.63 -15.81
N PRO A 120 15.66 -13.98 -15.99
CA PRO A 120 16.05 -14.61 -17.24
C PRO A 120 15.24 -14.10 -18.43
N GLU A 121 15.80 -14.21 -19.63
CA GLU A 121 15.22 -13.66 -20.86
C GLU A 121 13.81 -14.18 -21.15
N ASP A 122 13.57 -15.47 -20.94
CA ASP A 122 12.27 -16.12 -21.09
C ASP A 122 11.21 -15.64 -20.07
N LYS A 123 11.62 -14.96 -18.99
CA LYS A 123 10.74 -14.42 -17.95
C LYS A 123 10.52 -12.91 -18.03
N ARG A 124 11.21 -12.21 -18.94
CA ARG A 124 11.12 -10.74 -19.04
C ARG A 124 9.72 -10.26 -19.42
N ALA A 125 9.02 -10.99 -20.28
CA ALA A 125 7.65 -10.63 -20.69
C ALA A 125 6.69 -10.70 -19.49
N ASP A 126 6.71 -11.81 -18.73
CA ASP A 126 5.90 -11.98 -17.52
C ASP A 126 6.24 -10.92 -16.47
N TYR A 127 7.53 -10.61 -16.31
CA TYR A 127 7.98 -9.55 -15.41
C TYR A 127 7.39 -8.19 -15.79
N PHE A 128 7.48 -7.78 -17.06
CA PHE A 128 6.87 -6.51 -17.50
C PHE A 128 5.34 -6.53 -17.37
N ASN A 129 4.69 -7.65 -17.66
CA ASN A 129 3.24 -7.79 -17.51
C ASN A 129 2.82 -7.54 -16.05
N SER A 130 3.48 -8.17 -15.08
CA SER A 130 3.17 -7.96 -13.65
C SER A 130 3.40 -6.52 -13.18
N LEU A 131 4.38 -5.81 -13.74
CA LEU A 131 4.58 -4.38 -13.44
C LEU A 131 3.55 -3.47 -14.14
N ASN A 132 3.01 -3.89 -15.28
CA ASN A 132 2.05 -3.12 -16.08
C ASN A 132 0.60 -3.20 -15.56
N GLU A 133 0.30 -4.13 -14.67
CA GLU A 133 -0.99 -4.18 -13.95
C GLU A 133 -1.24 -2.92 -13.10
N ASN A 134 -0.17 -2.24 -12.66
CA ASN A 134 -0.26 -1.03 -11.85
C ASN A 134 -0.52 0.19 -12.73
N LYS A 135 -1.77 0.57 -12.98
CA LYS A 135 -2.13 1.71 -13.85
C LYS A 135 -1.63 3.07 -13.38
N GLU A 136 -1.40 3.24 -12.08
CA GLU A 136 -0.93 4.49 -11.48
C GLU A 136 0.19 4.18 -10.48
N VAL A 137 1.24 5.00 -10.50
CA VAL A 137 2.37 4.89 -9.57
C VAL A 137 2.38 6.13 -8.68
N LYS A 138 2.02 5.95 -7.41
CA LYS A 138 1.90 7.03 -6.44
C LYS A 138 3.05 6.98 -5.44
N VAL A 139 3.73 8.10 -5.23
CA VAL A 139 4.82 8.21 -4.27
C VAL A 139 4.26 8.59 -2.90
N ILE A 140 4.52 7.77 -1.88
CA ILE A 140 4.19 8.12 -0.49
C ILE A 140 5.17 9.16 0.03
N GLY A 141 6.46 8.96 -0.27
CA GLY A 141 7.54 9.81 0.20
C GLY A 141 8.91 9.24 -0.11
N CYS A 142 9.94 9.89 0.41
CA CYS A 142 11.30 9.39 0.37
C CYS A 142 12.07 9.69 1.65
N PHE A 143 13.14 8.94 1.89
CA PHE A 143 14.03 9.09 3.03
C PHE A 143 15.48 8.91 2.60
N GLU A 144 16.38 9.71 3.14
CA GLU A 144 17.81 9.41 3.10
C GLU A 144 18.05 8.09 3.84
N TYR A 145 18.72 7.16 3.16
CA TYR A 145 19.02 5.85 3.72
C TYR A 145 20.36 5.36 3.22
N ARG A 146 21.27 5.06 4.17
CA ARG A 146 22.65 4.67 3.87
C ARG A 146 23.32 5.71 2.97
N ASN A 147 23.72 5.34 1.75
CA ASN A 147 24.38 6.20 0.77
C ASN A 147 23.42 6.74 -0.32
N GLY A 148 22.11 6.64 -0.12
CA GLY A 148 21.13 6.97 -1.14
C GLY A 148 19.80 7.43 -0.57
N VAL A 149 18.77 7.32 -1.41
CA VAL A 149 17.39 7.71 -1.11
C VAL A 149 16.48 6.52 -1.33
N LEU A 150 15.76 6.13 -0.29
CA LEU A 150 14.68 5.17 -0.34
C LEU A 150 13.38 5.89 -0.68
N VAL A 151 12.69 5.45 -1.73
CA VAL A 151 11.39 5.95 -2.14
C VAL A 151 10.34 4.90 -1.82
N LEU A 152 9.25 5.30 -1.16
CA LEU A 152 8.08 4.45 -0.94
C LEU A 152 7.01 4.74 -1.99
N ILE A 153 6.50 3.67 -2.59
CA ILE A 153 5.56 3.71 -3.71
C ILE A 153 4.30 2.95 -3.30
N GLU A 154 3.15 3.61 -3.36
CA GLU A 154 1.83 3.00 -3.22
C GLU A 154 1.34 2.51 -4.58
N ASN A 155 0.99 1.24 -4.67
CA ASN A 155 0.36 0.64 -5.83
C ASN A 155 -1.18 0.76 -5.75
N PRO A 156 -1.91 0.55 -6.85
CA PRO A 156 -3.38 0.63 -6.85
C PRO A 156 -4.07 -0.31 -5.85
N ASP A 157 -3.49 -1.48 -5.57
CA ASP A 157 -3.95 -2.46 -4.57
C ASP A 157 -3.59 -2.09 -3.11
N LYS A 158 -3.08 -0.87 -2.89
CA LYS A 158 -2.58 -0.36 -1.60
C LYS A 158 -1.35 -1.08 -1.05
N SER A 159 -0.71 -1.97 -1.82
CA SER A 159 0.60 -2.47 -1.45
C SER A 159 1.66 -1.36 -1.55
N VAL A 160 2.68 -1.46 -0.70
CA VAL A 160 3.80 -0.51 -0.66
C VAL A 160 5.06 -1.19 -1.15
N ASN A 161 5.60 -0.67 -2.25
CA ASN A 161 6.89 -1.07 -2.80
C ASN A 161 7.96 -0.05 -2.41
N THR A 162 9.21 -0.49 -2.48
CA THR A 162 10.38 0.37 -2.24
C THR A 162 11.24 0.45 -3.50
N ALA A 163 11.78 1.63 -3.76
CA ALA A 163 12.80 1.84 -4.78
C ALA A 163 13.98 2.59 -4.16
N PHE A 164 15.20 2.09 -4.34
CA PHE A 164 16.39 2.69 -3.76
C PHE A 164 17.25 3.33 -4.86
N PHE A 165 17.59 4.59 -4.66
CA PHE A 165 18.34 5.39 -5.62
C PHE A 165 19.63 5.88 -4.98
N VAL A 166 20.73 5.76 -5.71
CA VAL A 166 22.02 6.34 -5.31
C VAL A 166 22.47 7.36 -6.33
N LYS A 167 23.32 8.27 -5.90
CA LYS A 167 23.90 9.26 -6.79
C LYS A 167 25.14 8.65 -7.48
N ASP A 168 25.07 8.51 -8.80
CA ASP A 168 26.17 8.12 -9.66
C ASP A 168 26.60 9.35 -10.48
N GLY A 169 27.67 10.00 -10.03
CA GLY A 169 28.08 11.31 -10.53
C GLY A 169 27.03 12.41 -10.23
N LYS A 170 26.42 12.96 -11.29
CA LYS A 170 25.38 14.00 -11.17
C LYS A 170 23.95 13.46 -11.24
N LYS A 171 23.78 12.14 -11.38
CA LYS A 171 22.48 11.52 -11.66
C LYS A 171 22.07 10.56 -10.56
N TYR A 172 20.78 10.50 -10.26
CA TYR A 172 20.22 9.42 -9.46
C TYR A 172 19.97 8.20 -10.31
N MET A 173 20.46 7.05 -9.85
CA MET A 173 20.36 5.77 -10.52
C MET A 173 19.77 4.75 -9.54
N MET A 174 18.96 3.83 -10.05
CA MET A 174 18.43 2.75 -9.22
C MET A 174 19.54 1.80 -8.79
N GLN A 175 19.49 1.37 -7.54
CA GLN A 175 20.35 0.34 -7.01
C GLN A 175 19.49 -0.70 -6.28
N ARG A 176 19.85 -1.97 -6.45
CA ARG A 176 19.26 -3.04 -5.65
C ARG A 176 19.60 -2.80 -4.18
N LEU A 177 18.57 -2.70 -3.34
CA LEU A 177 18.74 -2.63 -1.91
C LEU A 177 18.79 -4.03 -1.32
N VAL A 178 19.95 -4.43 -0.80
CA VAL A 178 20.07 -5.60 0.08
C VAL A 178 20.06 -5.07 1.51
N ASP A 179 18.92 -5.23 2.17
CA ASP A 179 18.70 -4.71 3.51
C ASP A 179 18.00 -5.73 4.41
N SER A 180 18.53 -5.87 5.63
CA SER A 180 17.96 -6.67 6.70
C SER A 180 17.39 -5.79 7.83
N SER A 181 17.53 -4.47 7.76
CA SER A 181 17.08 -3.55 8.80
C SER A 181 15.58 -3.68 9.10
N ALA A 182 15.22 -3.43 10.35
CA ALA A 182 13.83 -3.35 10.78
C ALA A 182 13.15 -2.10 10.20
N MET A 183 13.88 -0.99 10.11
CA MET A 183 13.36 0.31 9.69
C MET A 183 12.61 0.29 8.37
N VAL A 184 13.22 -0.19 7.27
CA VAL A 184 12.59 -0.16 5.93
C VAL A 184 11.31 -1.00 5.90
N TRP A 185 11.36 -2.17 6.53
CA TRP A 185 10.20 -3.06 6.67
C TRP A 185 9.08 -2.39 7.48
N ASN A 186 9.43 -1.86 8.65
CA ASN A 186 8.49 -1.23 9.57
C ASN A 186 7.81 -0.01 8.93
N LEU A 187 8.57 0.83 8.21
CA LEU A 187 8.03 1.97 7.46
C LEU A 187 7.09 1.52 6.35
N ALA A 188 7.49 0.57 5.51
CA ALA A 188 6.64 0.07 4.42
C ALA A 188 5.33 -0.52 4.96
N LEU A 189 5.40 -1.26 6.07
CA LEU A 189 4.24 -1.83 6.74
C LEU A 189 3.32 -0.76 7.33
N TYR A 190 3.89 0.24 8.01
CA TYR A 190 3.15 1.37 8.55
C TYR A 190 2.41 2.15 7.46
N PHE A 191 3.06 2.45 6.34
CA PHE A 191 2.40 3.19 5.25
C PHE A 191 1.45 2.34 4.41
N ARG A 192 1.65 1.02 4.37
CA ARG A 192 0.69 0.08 3.75
C ARG A 192 -0.63 0.11 4.51
N PHE A 193 -0.58 0.08 5.83
CA PHE A 193 -1.78 -0.04 6.65
C PHE A 193 -2.33 1.30 7.14
N ARG A 194 -1.49 2.34 7.22
CA ARG A 194 -1.81 3.65 7.81
C ARG A 194 -2.67 3.49 9.07
N PRO A 195 -2.18 2.73 10.05
CA PRO A 195 -3.01 2.17 11.11
C PRO A 195 -3.71 3.30 11.87
N GLN A 196 -5.03 3.20 11.99
CA GLN A 196 -5.79 3.98 12.95
C GLN A 196 -5.75 3.27 14.31
N PRO A 197 -5.96 4.00 15.42
CA PRO A 197 -6.16 3.37 16.71
C PRO A 197 -7.24 2.30 16.61
N VAL A 198 -6.94 1.12 17.15
CA VAL A 198 -7.92 0.04 17.23
C VAL A 198 -9.12 0.51 18.04
N LYS A 199 -10.33 0.17 17.59
CA LYS A 199 -11.56 0.49 18.30
C LYS A 199 -12.31 -0.78 18.71
N PRO A 200 -12.92 -0.79 19.91
CA PRO A 200 -13.94 -1.78 20.22
C PRO A 200 -15.06 -1.66 19.19
N ALA A 201 -15.43 -2.79 18.56
CA ALA A 201 -16.56 -2.80 17.65
C ALA A 201 -17.86 -2.60 18.47
N GLU A 202 -18.73 -1.70 18.00
CA GLU A 202 -20.02 -1.46 18.65
C GLU A 202 -21.04 -2.50 18.18
N LEU A 203 -21.49 -3.35 19.10
CA LEU A 203 -22.44 -4.42 18.82
C LEU A 203 -23.88 -3.88 18.83
N VAL A 204 -24.57 -4.02 17.71
CA VAL A 204 -25.97 -3.60 17.54
C VAL A 204 -26.93 -4.71 17.98
N SER A 205 -26.63 -5.95 17.59
CA SER A 205 -27.44 -7.12 17.95
C SER A 205 -26.61 -8.15 18.70
N LYS A 206 -27.04 -8.50 19.91
CA LYS A 206 -26.43 -9.56 20.70
C LYS A 206 -27.13 -10.89 20.45
N LEU A 207 -26.36 -11.96 20.44
CA LEU A 207 -26.85 -13.34 20.45
C LEU A 207 -26.71 -13.90 21.86
N ASP A 208 -27.80 -14.45 22.42
CA ASP A 208 -27.73 -15.23 23.66
C ASP A 208 -27.51 -16.73 23.36
N SER A 209 -28.00 -17.20 22.20
CA SER A 209 -27.85 -18.59 21.76
C SER A 209 -27.89 -18.74 20.23
N VAL A 210 -27.23 -19.78 19.69
CA VAL A 210 -27.09 -20.07 18.26
C VAL A 210 -27.29 -21.57 17.99
N SER A 211 -28.12 -21.93 17.02
CA SER A 211 -28.24 -23.32 16.55
C SER A 211 -27.10 -23.67 15.59
N ILE A 212 -26.53 -24.87 15.70
CA ILE A 212 -25.45 -25.33 14.80
C ILE A 212 -25.89 -25.37 13.32
N ASP A 213 -27.16 -25.65 13.07
CA ASP A 213 -27.70 -25.87 11.73
C ASP A 213 -28.43 -24.65 11.13
N ALA A 214 -28.41 -23.50 11.82
CA ALA A 214 -29.00 -22.25 11.34
C ALA A 214 -27.96 -21.12 11.23
N GLU A 215 -28.06 -20.29 10.20
CA GLU A 215 -27.28 -19.05 10.12
C GLU A 215 -27.83 -18.01 11.10
N GLN A 216 -26.97 -17.51 11.99
CA GLN A 216 -27.27 -16.40 12.90
C GLN A 216 -26.37 -15.20 12.59
N LYS A 217 -26.89 -14.00 12.82
CA LYS A 217 -26.24 -12.75 12.43
C LYS A 217 -25.79 -11.97 13.66
N LEU A 218 -24.53 -11.53 13.65
CA LEU A 218 -24.04 -10.45 14.50
C LEU A 218 -23.96 -9.18 13.64
N VAL A 219 -24.51 -8.09 14.15
CA VAL A 219 -24.51 -6.80 13.46
C VAL A 219 -23.68 -5.82 14.27
N PHE A 220 -22.76 -5.13 13.60
CA PHE A 220 -21.88 -4.15 14.20
C PHE A 220 -22.03 -2.80 13.50
N ASN A 221 -22.00 -1.72 14.26
CA ASN A 221 -21.71 -0.40 13.71
C ASN A 221 -20.20 -0.27 13.53
N THR A 222 -19.79 0.35 12.43
CA THR A 222 -18.38 0.55 12.10
C THR A 222 -18.22 1.86 11.34
N LYS A 223 -16.99 2.37 11.23
CA LYS A 223 -16.72 3.41 10.24
C LYS A 223 -16.74 2.81 8.82
N PRO A 224 -17.28 3.56 7.83
CA PRO A 224 -17.18 3.22 6.42
C PRO A 224 -15.79 2.74 5.99
N GLY A 225 -15.73 1.52 5.45
CA GLY A 225 -14.52 0.90 4.91
C GLY A 225 -13.58 0.24 5.92
N ASN A 226 -13.88 0.31 7.23
CA ASN A 226 -13.15 -0.46 8.25
C ASN A 226 -13.57 -1.93 8.25
N TRP A 227 -12.74 -2.78 8.86
CA TRP A 227 -13.00 -4.20 9.03
C TRP A 227 -13.55 -4.48 10.42
N VAL A 228 -14.50 -5.42 10.49
CA VAL A 228 -14.88 -6.10 11.73
C VAL A 228 -14.25 -7.48 11.77
N LEU A 229 -13.50 -7.74 12.84
CA LEU A 229 -12.67 -8.92 13.03
C LEU A 229 -13.25 -9.77 14.15
N LEU A 230 -13.60 -11.04 13.90
CA LEU A 230 -14.03 -11.95 14.95
C LEU A 230 -13.00 -13.05 15.16
N PHE A 231 -12.55 -13.21 16.40
CA PHE A 231 -11.54 -14.20 16.74
C PHE A 231 -11.84 -14.95 18.06
N LYS A 232 -11.27 -16.17 18.18
CA LYS A 232 -11.24 -16.96 19.42
C LYS A 232 -10.08 -16.50 20.28
N ASP A 233 -10.28 -16.47 21.60
CA ASP A 233 -9.24 -16.16 22.60
C ASP A 233 -8.14 -17.27 22.71
N GLN A 234 -7.75 -17.97 21.63
CA GLN A 234 -6.73 -19.02 21.66
C GLN A 234 -5.58 -18.80 20.66
N ALA A 235 -4.36 -19.05 21.16
CA ALA A 235 -3.07 -18.57 20.65
C ALA A 235 -2.59 -19.12 19.28
N SER A 236 -3.27 -20.07 18.64
CA SER A 236 -2.71 -20.77 17.46
C SER A 236 -3.53 -20.66 16.16
N SER A 237 -4.70 -20.04 16.18
CA SER A 237 -5.39 -19.53 14.98
C SER A 237 -6.61 -18.71 15.41
N PRO A 238 -6.43 -17.39 15.56
CA PRO A 238 -7.42 -16.59 16.27
C PRO A 238 -8.64 -16.25 15.40
N VAL A 239 -8.49 -15.92 14.11
CA VAL A 239 -9.58 -15.26 13.35
C VAL A 239 -10.52 -16.26 12.69
N ILE A 240 -11.79 -16.17 13.07
CA ILE A 240 -12.87 -17.01 12.56
C ILE A 240 -13.52 -16.33 11.33
N ILE A 241 -13.73 -15.02 11.39
CA ILE A 241 -14.45 -14.28 10.35
C ILE A 241 -13.87 -12.87 10.21
N ARG A 242 -13.83 -12.39 8.96
CA ARG A 242 -13.47 -11.04 8.58
C ARG A 242 -14.54 -10.48 7.65
N VAL A 243 -15.00 -9.27 7.92
CA VAL A 243 -15.94 -8.57 7.05
C VAL A 243 -15.47 -7.14 6.90
N GLN A 244 -15.31 -6.67 5.66
CA GLN A 244 -15.02 -5.28 5.36
C GLN A 244 -16.31 -4.54 5.06
N ASP A 245 -16.56 -3.43 5.77
CA ASP A 245 -17.74 -2.59 5.56
C ASP A 245 -17.85 -2.10 4.11
N GLY A 246 -18.97 -2.44 3.46
CA GLY A 246 -19.27 -2.06 2.09
C GLY A 246 -18.60 -2.93 1.00
N ASP A 247 -17.86 -3.98 1.37
CA ASP A 247 -17.31 -4.96 0.43
C ASP A 247 -18.37 -5.99 0.05
N ALA A 248 -18.78 -6.01 -1.22
CA ALA A 248 -19.81 -6.92 -1.72
C ALA A 248 -19.45 -8.41 -1.62
N GLU A 249 -18.16 -8.75 -1.47
CA GLU A 249 -17.73 -10.15 -1.34
C GLU A 249 -17.77 -10.64 0.11
N THR A 250 -17.60 -9.76 1.10
CA THR A 250 -17.48 -10.13 2.51
C THR A 250 -18.59 -9.60 3.41
N ASP A 251 -19.27 -8.52 3.00
CA ASP A 251 -20.35 -7.87 3.74
C ASP A 251 -21.73 -8.26 3.20
N PHE A 252 -22.52 -8.92 4.05
CA PHE A 252 -23.88 -9.35 3.71
C PHE A 252 -24.91 -8.21 3.79
N ASN A 253 -24.50 -7.02 4.23
CA ASN A 253 -25.26 -5.79 4.11
C ASN A 253 -24.31 -4.65 3.67
N PRO A 254 -24.13 -4.40 2.36
CA PRO A 254 -23.14 -3.43 1.86
C PRO A 254 -23.53 -1.96 2.09
N SER A 255 -24.38 -1.68 3.08
CA SER A 255 -24.73 -0.33 3.49
C SER A 255 -23.58 0.25 4.33
N PRO A 256 -22.92 1.34 3.91
CA PRO A 256 -21.77 1.88 4.62
C PRO A 256 -22.08 2.17 6.10
N GLY A 257 -21.21 1.73 6.98
CA GLY A 257 -21.25 1.96 8.42
C GLY A 257 -21.90 0.84 9.24
N VAL A 258 -22.40 -0.23 8.58
CA VAL A 258 -22.99 -1.39 9.26
C VAL A 258 -22.46 -2.67 8.63
N VAL A 259 -21.88 -3.53 9.45
CA VAL A 259 -21.35 -4.82 9.02
C VAL A 259 -22.18 -5.97 9.58
N GLU A 260 -22.61 -6.88 8.69
CA GLU A 260 -23.31 -8.11 9.07
C GLU A 260 -22.38 -9.34 8.98
N VAL A 261 -22.18 -10.00 10.13
CA VAL A 261 -21.35 -11.20 10.25
C VAL A 261 -22.24 -12.42 10.44
N ARG A 262 -22.09 -13.44 9.59
CA ARG A 262 -22.84 -14.70 9.69
C ARG A 262 -22.08 -15.79 10.42
N LEU A 263 -22.67 -16.28 11.51
CA LEU A 263 -22.22 -17.47 12.23
C LEU A 263 -22.99 -18.69 11.71
N GLY A 264 -22.28 -19.75 11.35
CA GLY A 264 -22.86 -21.01 10.91
C GLY A 264 -21.94 -22.20 11.19
N LYS A 265 -22.32 -23.40 10.73
CA LYS A 265 -21.62 -24.67 10.98
C LYS A 265 -20.12 -24.69 10.65
N ARG A 266 -19.66 -23.85 9.71
CA ARG A 266 -18.23 -23.74 9.35
C ARG A 266 -17.41 -23.02 10.43
N ASN A 267 -18.05 -22.23 11.27
CA ASN A 267 -17.41 -21.34 12.26
C ASN A 267 -17.47 -21.92 13.69
N LEU A 268 -18.45 -22.80 13.95
CA LEU A 268 -18.82 -23.34 15.25
C LEU A 268 -18.78 -24.88 15.22
N SER A 269 -18.42 -25.52 16.34
CA SER A 269 -18.29 -26.97 16.45
C SER A 269 -18.71 -27.50 17.83
N GLY A 270 -19.77 -28.32 17.82
CA GLY A 270 -20.33 -28.95 19.02
C GLY A 270 -21.14 -27.99 19.89
N THR A 271 -21.96 -28.58 20.76
CA THR A 271 -22.86 -27.89 21.69
C THR A 271 -22.06 -27.44 22.92
N LYS A 272 -21.73 -26.14 23.01
CA LYS A 272 -20.97 -25.56 24.13
C LYS A 272 -21.12 -24.04 24.22
N GLN A 273 -20.61 -23.47 25.32
CA GLN A 273 -20.47 -22.03 25.45
C GLN A 273 -19.31 -21.52 24.59
N TYR A 274 -19.54 -20.43 23.85
CA TYR A 274 -18.51 -19.71 23.11
C TYR A 274 -18.35 -18.30 23.67
N THR A 275 -17.10 -17.84 23.70
CA THR A 275 -16.74 -16.43 23.83
C THR A 275 -15.86 -16.08 22.65
N ILE A 276 -16.28 -15.11 21.87
CA ILE A 276 -15.51 -14.56 20.74
C ILE A 276 -15.23 -13.10 21.01
N SER A 277 -14.09 -12.64 20.51
CA SER A 277 -13.63 -11.27 20.64
C SER A 277 -13.79 -10.58 19.29
N ALA A 278 -14.37 -9.38 19.29
CA ALA A 278 -14.68 -8.60 18.10
C ALA A 278 -13.99 -7.23 18.15
N SER A 279 -13.31 -6.84 17.06
CA SER A 279 -12.63 -5.53 16.98
C SER A 279 -12.86 -4.85 15.65
N GLU A 280 -12.91 -3.52 15.66
CA GLU A 280 -12.89 -2.68 14.46
C GLU A 280 -11.45 -2.24 14.16
N SER A 281 -11.00 -2.43 12.91
CA SER A 281 -9.64 -2.06 12.48
C SER A 281 -9.59 -1.72 10.99
N ASN A 282 -8.63 -0.89 10.60
CA ASN A 282 -8.36 -0.58 9.19
C ASN A 282 -7.22 -1.43 8.58
N TYR A 283 -6.67 -2.41 9.29
CA TYR A 283 -5.64 -3.32 8.76
C TYR A 283 -6.11 -4.79 8.63
N PRO A 284 -5.63 -5.55 7.62
CA PRO A 284 -6.06 -6.91 7.34
C PRO A 284 -5.74 -7.91 8.46
N VAL A 285 -6.64 -8.88 8.59
CA VAL A 285 -6.92 -9.66 9.80
C VAL A 285 -6.03 -10.88 10.03
N TYR A 286 -5.10 -11.21 9.15
CA TYR A 286 -4.20 -12.37 9.34
C TYR A 286 -3.12 -12.13 10.42
N MET A 287 -3.38 -11.18 11.31
CA MET A 287 -2.40 -10.40 12.03
C MET A 287 -3.09 -9.87 13.31
N VAL A 288 -3.36 -10.76 14.27
CA VAL A 288 -3.94 -10.38 15.57
C VAL A 288 -2.83 -9.84 16.46
N SER A 289 -2.97 -8.59 16.91
CA SER A 289 -2.06 -7.93 17.86
C SER A 289 -2.61 -7.97 19.28
N ASP A 290 -1.74 -7.78 20.27
CA ASP A 290 -2.15 -7.62 21.67
C ASP A 290 -3.10 -6.42 21.86
N GLU A 291 -2.91 -5.34 21.08
CA GLU A 291 -3.80 -4.18 21.12
C GLU A 291 -5.21 -4.51 20.61
N LEU A 292 -5.33 -5.35 19.57
CA LEU A 292 -6.62 -5.88 19.12
C LEU A 292 -7.29 -6.72 20.22
N LEU A 293 -6.54 -7.57 20.90
CA LEU A 293 -7.06 -8.39 22.00
C LEU A 293 -7.54 -7.53 23.17
N GLN A 294 -6.78 -6.49 23.53
CA GLN A 294 -7.08 -5.61 24.66
C GLN A 294 -8.31 -4.72 24.40
N ASN A 295 -8.52 -4.28 23.16
CA ASN A 295 -9.62 -3.38 22.80
C ASN A 295 -10.84 -4.11 22.24
N ALA A 296 -10.84 -5.45 22.19
CA ALA A 296 -11.95 -6.20 21.62
C ALA A 296 -13.19 -6.22 22.51
N THR A 297 -14.35 -6.09 21.86
CA THR A 297 -15.66 -6.38 22.46
C THR A 297 -15.84 -7.89 22.60
N LYS A 298 -16.08 -8.37 23.82
CA LYS A 298 -16.33 -9.81 24.07
C LYS A 298 -17.81 -10.13 23.89
N VAL A 299 -18.10 -11.12 23.07
CA VAL A 299 -19.46 -11.64 22.82
C VAL A 299 -19.52 -13.10 23.23
N SER A 300 -20.40 -13.41 24.18
CA SER A 300 -20.61 -14.77 24.67
C SER A 300 -22.02 -15.27 24.33
N PHE A 301 -22.11 -16.49 23.81
CA PHE A 301 -23.36 -17.14 23.44
C PHE A 301 -23.25 -18.66 23.58
N LYS A 302 -24.40 -19.33 23.71
CA LYS A 302 -24.46 -20.79 23.77
C LYS A 302 -24.77 -21.37 22.40
N VAL A 303 -23.99 -22.37 21.97
CA VAL A 303 -24.27 -23.13 20.75
C VAL A 303 -24.98 -24.43 21.11
N TYR A 304 -26.07 -24.77 20.41
CA TYR A 304 -26.83 -26.01 20.59
C TYR A 304 -26.98 -26.80 19.29
#